data_AF-A0A2K3E0L6-F1
#
_entry.id   AF-A0A2K3E0L6-F1
#
_cell.length_a   1.000
_cell.length_b   1.000
_cell.length_c   1.000
_cell.angle_alpha   90.00
_cell.angle_beta   90.00
_cell.angle_gamma   90.00
#
_symmetry.space_group_name_H-M   'P 1'
#
loop_
_entity.id
_entity.type
_entity.pdbx_description
1 polymer ?
#
loop_
_entity_poly.entity_id
_entity_poly.type
_entity_poly.pdbx_seq_one_letter_code
_entity_poly.pdbx_strand_id
1 'polypeptide(L)'
;MTRPSPGGRASRAAQCDYTSREVALVFPRPSRQAGWYGLLLLLGCGATVATAGLEYCFASPELNPKKFADPCVILKKTCVFQNVLVTFDPDMSRRQLPTMPFARWNFPSGKTNSDAFRGQQPYYSPFLRRAGPAELEPPELQDPVFSACTVPLVVMSDWAFNVGEFLAEVMPMVHKSIFELGLDPNVSLVYAVPHGLALTTFHRVLLQPYSRYGVTSLAEIGRLDRQDAPAMWSAEGRHINCFEKMAVCKWQGGRNHKGVPVAKVGAELVRRLTTGRPPLPPDPLGFGSVYRIAGYKEWRPPKDPKKKKTKKPKPKRQRDVAEDNLAAEDAEAAEAGPPKLRVLIESRHGMTRNLRNLPELLNVCERADKQGFKAGPFRGIACREYSFSDPHAASSQSVAPDHFLTNVAAVRSAHVLVMQHGAGAINSFFMRQQDAGPSALVELRPCKWGTKYGFWPDSYEPQLHALSDDAIRVFVYNVEDRRQCQASDYMAMVNNDTLPASALSALPAMRARDQHLELIPSQFMEVLTHVASLMANLSDYRRAREENRLHAYALPGGGPVWYGPLGMAEYEDYFRKQGWRKPKALEEEEKEEGEEEGEQEDEGEEDQ
;
A
#
# COMPACT_ATOMS: atom_id res chain seq x y z
N MET A 1 -6.92 35.24 49.84
CA MET A 1 -7.73 36.32 50.45
C MET A 1 -7.99 37.31 49.32
N THR A 2 -9.17 37.51 48.76
CA THR A 2 -10.55 37.67 49.26
C THR A 2 -11.56 36.98 48.33
N ARG A 3 -12.75 36.66 48.86
CA ARG A 3 -13.80 35.83 48.24
C ARG A 3 -14.68 36.59 47.22
N PRO A 4 -15.35 35.84 46.30
CA PRO A 4 -16.27 36.35 45.27
C PRO A 4 -17.76 36.21 45.66
N SER A 5 -18.66 36.74 44.82
CA SER A 5 -20.12 36.54 44.88
C SER A 5 -20.78 36.77 43.50
N PRO A 6 -22.00 36.25 43.24
CA PRO A 6 -22.16 35.08 42.37
C PRO A 6 -23.21 35.25 41.26
N GLY A 7 -23.32 34.24 40.37
CA GLY A 7 -24.60 33.92 39.73
C GLY A 7 -24.53 33.64 38.23
N GLY A 8 -24.84 32.40 37.84
CA GLY A 8 -25.04 32.04 36.43
C GLY A 8 -24.93 30.54 36.17
N ARG A 9 -25.85 29.73 36.71
CA ARG A 9 -26.03 28.33 36.32
C ARG A 9 -26.71 28.28 34.95
N ALA A 10 -26.04 27.71 33.95
CA ALA A 10 -26.68 27.24 32.72
C ALA A 10 -26.75 25.71 32.75
N SER A 11 -27.93 25.18 33.04
CA SER A 11 -28.29 23.77 32.84
C SER A 11 -28.62 23.56 31.36
N ARG A 12 -27.81 22.76 30.64
CA ARG A 12 -28.22 22.20 29.34
C ARG A 12 -28.78 20.80 29.57
N ALA A 13 -30.11 20.71 29.59
CA ALA A 13 -30.83 19.47 29.31
C ALA A 13 -30.91 19.32 27.78
N ALA A 14 -30.35 18.23 27.26
CA ALA A 14 -30.52 17.85 25.86
C ALA A 14 -31.84 17.05 25.75
N GLN A 15 -32.85 17.70 25.18
CA GLN A 15 -34.14 17.09 24.87
C GLN A 15 -34.08 16.64 23.40
N CYS A 16 -34.18 15.34 23.17
CA CYS A 16 -34.25 14.76 21.83
C CYS A 16 -35.70 14.81 21.35
N ASP A 17 -36.02 15.72 20.43
CA ASP A 17 -37.27 15.71 19.68
C ASP A 17 -37.11 14.89 18.40
N TYR A 18 -37.79 13.75 18.35
CA TYR A 18 -38.01 12.95 17.15
C TYR A 18 -39.31 13.45 16.51
N THR A 19 -39.21 14.15 15.38
CA THR A 19 -40.37 14.38 14.49
C THR A 19 -40.20 13.54 13.23
N SER A 20 -40.98 12.45 13.17
CA SER A 20 -41.14 11.58 12.02
C SER A 20 -41.94 12.31 10.93
N ARG A 21 -41.32 12.56 9.77
CA ARG A 21 -42.05 12.83 8.52
C ARG A 21 -42.23 11.52 7.77
N GLU A 22 -43.49 11.10 7.68
CA GLU A 22 -43.94 10.01 6.82
C GLU A 22 -43.72 10.38 5.35
N VAL A 23 -43.00 9.53 4.61
CA VAL A 23 -42.98 9.52 3.16
C VAL A 23 -43.78 8.29 2.73
N ALA A 24 -44.99 8.53 2.24
CA ALA A 24 -45.84 7.50 1.66
C ALA A 24 -45.24 7.04 0.31
N LEU A 25 -44.73 5.81 0.29
CA LEU A 25 -44.39 5.10 -0.95
C LEU A 25 -45.60 4.30 -1.42
N VAL A 26 -46.21 4.77 -2.51
CA VAL A 26 -47.25 4.09 -3.27
C VAL A 26 -46.60 2.98 -4.10
N PHE A 27 -46.91 1.71 -3.80
CA PHE A 27 -46.56 0.58 -4.67
C PHE A 27 -47.76 0.17 -5.55
N PRO A 28 -47.56 -0.11 -6.86
CA PRO A 28 -48.62 -0.59 -7.73
C PRO A 28 -48.90 -2.08 -7.51
N ARG A 29 -50.19 -2.44 -7.65
CA ARG A 29 -50.76 -3.78 -7.51
C ARG A 29 -50.16 -4.79 -8.51
N PRO A 30 -49.87 -6.05 -8.11
CA PRO A 30 -49.79 -7.17 -9.04
C PRO A 30 -51.17 -7.80 -9.25
N SER A 31 -51.47 -8.13 -10.51
CA SER A 31 -52.67 -8.83 -10.96
C SER A 31 -52.62 -10.33 -10.65
N ARG A 32 -53.82 -10.90 -10.50
CA ARG A 32 -54.15 -12.25 -10.04
C ARG A 32 -53.95 -13.33 -11.10
N GLN A 33 -53.41 -14.47 -10.68
CA GLN A 33 -53.83 -15.86 -11.01
C GLN A 33 -53.19 -16.77 -9.94
N ALA A 34 -53.88 -17.09 -8.83
CA ALA A 34 -54.79 -18.23 -8.63
C ALA A 34 -54.08 -19.60 -8.57
N GLY A 35 -53.96 -20.14 -7.34
CA GLY A 35 -53.57 -21.52 -7.05
C GLY A 35 -53.57 -21.76 -5.53
N TRP A 36 -54.47 -22.62 -5.07
CA TRP A 36 -54.94 -22.78 -3.68
C TRP A 36 -54.06 -23.68 -2.77
N TYR A 37 -54.40 -23.64 -1.48
CA TYR A 37 -53.99 -24.47 -0.31
C TYR A 37 -52.72 -24.00 0.41
N GLY A 38 -52.67 -23.77 1.72
CA GLY A 38 -53.65 -23.94 2.78
C GLY A 38 -53.10 -23.32 4.08
N LEU A 39 -54.03 -22.85 4.89
CA LEU A 39 -53.96 -22.08 6.12
C LEU A 39 -53.23 -22.80 7.29
N LEU A 40 -52.19 -22.19 7.88
CA LEU A 40 -51.83 -22.35 9.30
C LEU A 40 -50.81 -21.27 9.73
N LEU A 41 -51.29 -20.14 10.24
CA LEU A 41 -50.46 -19.14 10.92
C LEU A 41 -51.33 -18.35 11.91
N LEU A 42 -51.35 -18.83 13.14
CA LEU A 42 -51.66 -18.01 14.32
C LEU A 42 -50.83 -18.54 15.49
N LEU A 43 -50.22 -17.58 16.21
CA LEU A 43 -49.57 -17.66 17.51
C LEU A 43 -48.08 -18.05 17.51
N GLY A 44 -47.24 -17.02 17.70
CA GLY A 44 -45.81 -17.18 17.97
C GLY A 44 -45.02 -15.86 18.00
N CYS A 45 -45.51 -14.83 18.70
CA CYS A 45 -44.62 -13.78 19.21
C CYS A 45 -43.74 -14.43 20.29
N GLY A 46 -42.59 -14.96 19.88
CA GLY A 46 -41.59 -15.54 20.74
C GLY A 46 -40.23 -15.19 20.16
N ALA A 47 -39.40 -14.56 20.98
CA ALA A 47 -38.06 -14.11 20.65
C ALA A 47 -37.23 -15.21 19.95
N THR A 48 -37.01 -15.09 18.65
CA THR A 48 -35.80 -15.63 18.00
C THR A 48 -34.67 -14.66 18.27
N VAL A 49 -34.18 -14.67 19.52
CA VAL A 49 -32.77 -14.37 19.77
C VAL A 49 -31.99 -15.39 18.96
N ALA A 50 -31.14 -14.89 18.07
CA ALA A 50 -30.22 -15.70 17.30
C ALA A 50 -29.31 -16.52 18.24
N THR A 51 -29.70 -17.76 18.53
CA THR A 51 -28.83 -18.83 19.03
C THR A 51 -28.10 -19.50 17.85
N ALA A 52 -27.69 -18.69 16.87
CA ALA A 52 -26.81 -19.11 15.79
C ALA A 52 -25.37 -18.67 16.15
N GLY A 53 -24.68 -19.47 16.95
CA GLY A 53 -23.31 -19.14 17.38
C GLY A 53 -22.54 -20.23 18.15
N LEU A 54 -23.13 -21.41 18.36
CA LEU A 54 -22.39 -22.58 18.81
C LEU A 54 -22.11 -23.49 17.59
N GLU A 55 -21.41 -22.95 16.59
CA GLU A 55 -20.82 -23.83 15.57
C GLU A 55 -19.62 -24.55 16.20
N TYR A 56 -19.66 -25.87 16.07
CA TYR A 56 -18.72 -26.82 16.63
C TYR A 56 -17.28 -26.52 16.19
N CYS A 57 -16.36 -26.64 17.13
CA CYS A 57 -14.94 -26.82 16.86
C CYS A 57 -14.74 -28.11 16.03
N PHE A 58 -14.76 -28.00 14.70
CA PHE A 58 -14.75 -29.19 13.82
C PHE A 58 -13.38 -29.89 13.78
N ALA A 59 -12.27 -29.13 13.90
CA ALA A 59 -10.91 -29.65 14.03
C ALA A 59 -9.94 -28.52 14.43
N SER A 60 -8.89 -28.84 15.19
CA SER A 60 -7.80 -27.90 15.48
C SER A 60 -6.96 -27.65 14.21
N PRO A 61 -6.80 -26.39 13.76
CA PRO A 61 -5.95 -26.06 12.62
C PRO A 61 -4.52 -26.58 12.77
N GLU A 62 -3.94 -27.12 11.69
CA GLU A 62 -2.57 -27.65 11.72
C GLU A 62 -1.52 -26.52 11.55
N LEU A 63 -0.71 -26.27 12.59
CA LEU A 63 0.54 -25.49 12.46
C LEU A 63 1.68 -26.41 12.04
N ASN A 64 1.95 -26.47 10.74
CA ASN A 64 3.07 -27.21 10.20
C ASN A 64 4.23 -26.24 9.88
N PRO A 65 5.37 -26.31 10.57
CA PRO A 65 6.53 -25.45 10.33
C PRO A 65 6.99 -25.39 8.86
N LYS A 66 6.83 -26.49 8.13
CA LYS A 66 7.22 -26.58 6.71
C LYS A 66 6.30 -25.79 5.79
N LYS A 67 5.12 -25.38 6.29
CA LYS A 67 4.13 -24.62 5.55
C LYS A 67 4.24 -23.10 5.77
N PHE A 68 5.17 -22.65 6.63
CA PHE A 68 5.45 -21.23 6.80
C PHE A 68 6.48 -20.75 5.76
N ALA A 69 6.24 -19.57 5.20
CA ALA A 69 7.16 -18.99 4.23
C ALA A 69 8.49 -18.50 4.86
N ASP A 70 8.50 -18.20 6.16
CA ASP A 70 9.68 -17.86 6.97
C ASP A 70 9.63 -18.61 8.31
N PRO A 71 10.76 -18.78 9.02
CA PRO A 71 10.79 -19.43 10.32
C PRO A 71 9.88 -18.75 11.34
N CYS A 72 9.12 -19.56 12.07
CA CYS A 72 8.22 -19.11 13.14
C CYS A 72 8.55 -19.83 14.44
N VAL A 73 8.32 -19.15 15.56
CA VAL A 73 8.34 -19.75 16.90
C VAL A 73 6.97 -20.33 17.17
N ILE A 74 6.87 -21.64 17.37
CA ILE A 74 5.63 -22.29 17.81
C ILE A 74 5.62 -22.34 19.33
N LEU A 75 4.60 -21.75 19.93
CA LEU A 75 4.37 -21.77 21.36
C LEU A 75 3.18 -22.69 21.67
N LYS A 76 3.29 -23.45 22.76
CA LYS A 76 2.20 -24.27 23.28
C LYS A 76 1.68 -23.68 24.58
N LYS A 77 0.41 -23.99 24.89
CA LYS A 77 -0.26 -23.59 26.15
C LYS A 77 0.08 -22.16 26.54
N THR A 78 -0.23 -21.22 25.66
CA THR A 78 0.18 -19.82 25.81
C THR A 78 -1.04 -18.92 25.85
N CYS A 79 -1.05 -18.04 26.84
CA CYS A 79 -2.03 -16.97 26.96
C CYS A 79 -1.43 -15.64 26.48
N VAL A 80 -2.27 -14.77 25.95
CA VAL A 80 -1.93 -13.38 25.64
C VAL A 80 -2.57 -12.50 26.71
N PHE A 81 -1.74 -11.73 27.40
CA PHE A 81 -2.16 -10.88 28.51
C PHE A 81 -1.54 -9.50 28.33
N GLN A 82 -2.36 -8.47 28.04
CA GLN A 82 -1.88 -7.09 27.86
C GLN A 82 -0.67 -6.97 26.90
N ASN A 83 -0.74 -7.64 25.74
CA ASN A 83 0.33 -7.69 24.74
C ASN A 83 1.59 -8.50 25.15
N VAL A 84 1.54 -9.23 26.26
CA VAL A 84 2.57 -10.17 26.73
C VAL A 84 2.13 -11.61 26.44
N LEU A 85 3.05 -12.42 25.95
CA LEU A 85 2.87 -13.87 25.80
C LEU A 85 3.28 -14.56 27.09
N VAL A 86 2.35 -15.30 27.70
CA VAL A 86 2.54 -16.03 28.96
C VAL A 86 2.42 -17.52 28.68
N THR A 87 3.53 -18.24 28.69
CA THR A 87 3.53 -19.70 28.43
C THR A 87 3.42 -20.51 29.71
N PHE A 88 2.53 -21.51 29.67
CA PHE A 88 2.32 -22.55 30.67
C PHE A 88 2.85 -23.91 30.19
N ASP A 89 3.63 -23.93 29.11
CA ASP A 89 4.24 -25.14 28.60
C ASP A 89 5.22 -25.70 29.66
N PRO A 90 4.97 -26.90 30.21
CA PRO A 90 5.86 -27.49 31.21
C PRO A 90 7.24 -27.82 30.63
N ASP A 91 7.34 -28.01 29.32
CA ASP A 91 8.58 -28.37 28.63
C ASP A 91 9.51 -27.15 28.43
N MET A 92 9.00 -25.92 28.58
CA MET A 92 9.79 -24.69 28.52
C MET A 92 10.28 -24.26 29.91
N SER A 93 11.56 -24.51 30.19
CA SER A 93 12.20 -23.92 31.37
C SER A 93 12.50 -22.42 31.16
N ARG A 94 12.67 -21.66 32.25
CA ARG A 94 12.98 -20.21 32.20
C ARG A 94 14.24 -19.89 31.40
N ARG A 95 15.21 -20.81 31.33
CA ARG A 95 16.47 -20.64 30.57
C ARG A 95 16.35 -21.04 29.10
N GLN A 96 15.21 -21.59 28.69
CA GLN A 96 14.97 -22.17 27.37
C GLN A 96 13.84 -21.46 26.61
N LEU A 97 13.39 -20.29 27.07
CA LEU A 97 12.44 -19.51 26.30
C LEU A 97 13.05 -19.14 24.95
N PRO A 98 12.36 -19.40 23.83
CA PRO A 98 12.86 -19.04 22.52
C PRO A 98 12.99 -17.52 22.41
N THR A 99 14.03 -17.07 21.70
CA THR A 99 14.15 -15.67 21.32
C THR A 99 13.00 -15.30 20.39
N MET A 100 12.18 -14.34 20.81
CA MET A 100 11.08 -13.85 20.00
C MET A 100 11.63 -13.03 18.83
N PRO A 101 10.99 -13.08 17.64
CA PRO A 101 11.33 -12.17 16.56
C PRO A 101 11.20 -10.71 17.00
N PHE A 102 12.00 -9.85 16.39
CA PHE A 102 11.93 -8.40 16.59
C PHE A 102 11.70 -7.69 15.26
N ALA A 103 11.04 -6.53 15.31
CA ALA A 103 10.78 -5.65 14.19
C ALA A 103 11.30 -4.24 14.48
N ARG A 104 11.85 -3.58 13.47
CA ARG A 104 12.03 -2.11 13.48
C ARG A 104 10.70 -1.49 13.08
N TRP A 105 10.35 -0.35 13.66
CA TRP A 105 9.12 0.33 13.27
C TRP A 105 9.26 1.83 13.39
N ASN A 106 8.43 2.55 12.64
CA ASN A 106 8.30 4.00 12.68
C ASN A 106 6.98 4.37 13.38
N PHE A 107 6.98 5.41 14.20
CA PHE A 107 5.74 5.84 14.86
C PHE A 107 4.71 6.28 13.82
N PRO A 108 3.44 5.86 13.93
CA PRO A 108 2.40 6.38 13.05
C PRO A 108 2.24 7.88 13.33
N SER A 109 2.63 8.70 12.35
CA SER A 109 2.53 10.16 12.45
C SER A 109 1.37 10.64 11.59
N GLY A 110 0.61 11.61 12.10
CA GLY A 110 -0.65 12.04 11.50
C GLY A 110 -0.53 12.62 10.08
N LYS A 111 0.60 13.27 9.76
CA LYS A 111 0.71 14.08 8.53
C LYS A 111 1.98 13.83 7.72
N THR A 112 2.88 12.96 8.18
CA THR A 112 4.16 12.71 7.51
C THR A 112 4.71 11.32 7.86
N ASN A 113 5.71 10.84 7.13
CA ASN A 113 6.47 9.68 7.56
C ASN A 113 7.36 10.10 8.74
N SER A 114 7.29 9.37 9.86
CA SER A 114 8.09 9.69 11.05
C SER A 114 9.58 9.36 10.89
N ASP A 115 9.97 8.73 9.77
CA ASP A 115 11.36 8.41 9.46
C ASP A 115 12.28 9.63 9.39
N ALA A 116 11.71 10.82 9.15
CA ALA A 116 12.43 12.09 9.16
C ALA A 116 12.72 12.64 10.58
N PHE A 117 12.16 12.09 11.67
CA PHE A 117 12.29 12.63 13.04
C PHE A 117 13.13 11.72 13.95
N ARG A 118 13.97 12.34 14.80
CA ARG A 118 15.01 11.63 15.56
C ARG A 118 14.37 10.77 16.65
N GLY A 119 14.92 9.58 16.89
CA GLY A 119 14.44 8.65 17.93
C GLY A 119 13.16 7.88 17.57
N GLN A 120 12.66 7.99 16.34
CA GLN A 120 11.38 7.40 15.94
C GLN A 120 11.47 5.99 15.31
N GLN A 121 12.63 5.31 15.40
CA GLN A 121 12.82 3.96 14.83
C GLN A 121 13.16 2.86 15.86
N PRO A 122 12.37 2.67 16.94
CA PRO A 122 12.70 1.67 17.95
C PRO A 122 12.53 0.23 17.46
N TYR A 123 13.14 -0.69 18.21
CA TYR A 123 12.90 -2.12 18.07
C TYR A 123 11.68 -2.52 18.92
N TYR A 124 10.86 -3.40 18.36
CA TYR A 124 9.74 -4.03 19.04
C TYR A 124 9.87 -5.54 18.95
N SER A 125 9.65 -6.24 20.05
CA SER A 125 9.51 -7.69 20.10
C SER A 125 8.39 -8.04 21.08
N PRO A 126 7.47 -8.96 20.76
CA PRO A 126 6.52 -9.43 21.74
C PRO A 126 7.26 -10.03 22.93
N PHE A 127 6.90 -9.57 24.13
CA PHE A 127 7.52 -10.09 25.33
C PHE A 127 6.98 -11.50 25.62
N LEU A 128 7.86 -12.49 25.75
CA LEU A 128 7.52 -13.84 26.15
C LEU A 128 8.06 -14.10 27.57
N ARG A 129 7.19 -14.59 28.45
CA ARG A 129 7.56 -15.04 29.79
C ARG A 129 6.87 -16.35 30.14
N ARG A 130 7.42 -17.06 31.10
CA ARG A 130 6.73 -18.19 31.74
C ARG A 130 5.66 -17.66 32.71
N ALA A 131 4.58 -18.41 32.87
CA ALA A 131 3.66 -18.22 33.97
C ALA A 131 4.41 -18.32 35.32
N GLY A 132 4.12 -17.38 36.22
CA GLY A 132 4.69 -17.34 37.56
C GLY A 132 3.73 -17.92 38.60
N PRO A 133 4.21 -18.30 39.80
CA PRO A 133 3.33 -18.61 40.92
C PRO A 133 2.47 -17.42 41.39
N ALA A 134 2.80 -16.21 40.95
CA ALA A 134 2.17 -14.95 41.34
C ALA A 134 1.24 -14.38 40.24
N GLU A 135 0.62 -15.21 39.39
CA GLU A 135 -0.52 -14.77 38.57
C GLU A 135 -1.72 -14.49 39.49
N LEU A 136 -1.73 -13.34 40.16
CA LEU A 136 -2.60 -13.09 41.31
C LEU A 136 -3.96 -12.48 40.96
N GLU A 137 -4.14 -11.90 39.77
CA GLU A 137 -5.29 -11.01 39.53
C GLU A 137 -6.22 -11.33 38.35
N PRO A 138 -5.80 -12.00 37.26
CA PRO A 138 -6.75 -12.47 36.25
C PRO A 138 -7.10 -13.97 36.46
N PRO A 139 -8.37 -14.33 36.68
CA PRO A 139 -8.80 -15.74 36.79
C PRO A 139 -8.35 -16.61 35.62
N GLU A 140 -8.23 -16.02 34.42
CA GLU A 140 -7.81 -16.68 33.19
C GLU A 140 -6.35 -17.14 33.19
N LEU A 141 -5.48 -16.52 34.00
CA LEU A 141 -4.10 -16.99 34.18
C LEU A 141 -3.93 -17.88 35.41
N GLN A 142 -4.88 -17.85 36.36
CA GLN A 142 -4.90 -18.75 37.51
C GLN A 142 -5.32 -20.16 37.11
N ASP A 143 -6.36 -20.26 36.29
CA ASP A 143 -6.87 -21.52 35.74
C ASP A 143 -7.11 -21.40 34.23
N PRO A 144 -6.02 -21.43 33.42
CA PRO A 144 -6.12 -21.17 31.99
C PRO A 144 -6.82 -22.29 31.24
N VAL A 145 -7.92 -21.94 30.57
CA VAL A 145 -8.60 -22.82 29.60
C VAL A 145 -8.02 -22.57 28.21
N PHE A 146 -7.23 -23.52 27.71
CA PHE A 146 -6.58 -23.42 26.41
C PHE A 146 -7.52 -23.82 25.26
N SER A 147 -7.74 -22.90 24.33
CA SER A 147 -8.47 -23.19 23.10
C SER A 147 -7.64 -24.07 22.16
N ALA A 148 -8.21 -25.19 21.74
CA ALA A 148 -7.71 -26.01 20.63
C ALA A 148 -8.25 -25.54 19.26
N CYS A 149 -9.30 -24.72 19.25
CA CYS A 149 -10.09 -24.40 18.06
C CYS A 149 -9.59 -23.15 17.36
N THR A 150 -9.23 -22.13 18.13
CA THR A 150 -8.56 -20.93 17.63
C THR A 150 -7.06 -21.14 17.71
N VAL A 151 -6.41 -21.05 16.55
CA VAL A 151 -4.95 -21.15 16.43
C VAL A 151 -4.42 -19.83 15.87
N PRO A 152 -3.85 -18.96 16.71
CA PRO A 152 -3.30 -17.69 16.25
C PRO A 152 -2.03 -17.87 15.43
N LEU A 153 -2.00 -17.25 14.25
CA LEU A 153 -0.79 -16.97 13.49
C LEU A 153 -0.44 -15.49 13.70
N VAL A 154 0.45 -15.23 14.65
CA VAL A 154 0.95 -13.90 15.00
C VAL A 154 2.06 -13.51 14.03
N VAL A 155 1.82 -12.46 13.26
CA VAL A 155 2.73 -11.96 12.22
C VAL A 155 3.22 -10.58 12.61
N MET A 156 4.51 -10.31 12.37
CA MET A 156 5.07 -8.95 12.40
C MET A 156 6.01 -8.75 11.21
N SER A 157 6.28 -7.50 10.88
CA SER A 157 7.28 -7.10 9.88
C SER A 157 8.00 -5.83 10.33
N ASP A 158 9.12 -5.51 9.67
CA ASP A 158 9.68 -4.18 9.83
C ASP A 158 8.70 -3.15 9.24
N TRP A 159 8.73 -1.92 9.79
CA TRP A 159 7.95 -0.77 9.31
C TRP A 159 6.45 -1.03 9.20
N ALA A 160 5.87 -1.65 10.24
CA ALA A 160 4.46 -2.02 10.32
C ALA A 160 3.47 -0.93 9.85
N PHE A 161 3.78 0.36 10.07
CA PHE A 161 2.90 1.47 9.68
C PHE A 161 3.20 2.07 8.31
N ASN A 162 4.22 1.58 7.61
CA ASN A 162 4.49 1.91 6.23
C ASN A 162 3.75 0.92 5.31
N VAL A 163 2.67 1.36 4.69
CA VAL A 163 1.84 0.52 3.80
C VAL A 163 2.64 -0.08 2.64
N GLY A 164 3.66 0.62 2.15
CA GLY A 164 4.51 0.15 1.06
C GLY A 164 5.35 -1.05 1.49
N GLU A 165 6.05 -0.89 2.62
CA GLU A 165 6.85 -1.97 3.23
C GLU A 165 5.96 -3.13 3.67
N PHE A 166 4.80 -2.86 4.25
CA PHE A 166 3.85 -3.89 4.62
C PHE A 166 3.37 -4.70 3.40
N LEU A 167 2.97 -4.03 2.31
CA LEU A 167 2.54 -4.73 1.09
C LEU A 167 3.70 -5.52 0.48
N ALA A 168 4.92 -4.99 0.47
CA ALA A 168 6.08 -5.66 -0.09
C ALA A 168 6.60 -6.83 0.77
N GLU A 169 6.55 -6.72 2.10
CA GLU A 169 7.13 -7.72 3.00
C GLU A 169 6.14 -8.78 3.47
N VAL A 170 4.92 -8.37 3.83
CA VAL A 170 3.94 -9.25 4.50
C VAL A 170 3.09 -9.98 3.47
N MET A 171 2.52 -9.28 2.51
CA MET A 171 1.49 -9.86 1.63
C MET A 171 2.03 -10.96 0.71
N PRO A 172 3.25 -10.89 0.14
CA PRO A 172 3.90 -12.01 -0.53
C PRO A 172 4.02 -13.27 0.32
N MET A 173 4.26 -13.12 1.62
CA MET A 173 4.43 -14.24 2.55
C MET A 173 3.09 -14.82 2.99
N VAL A 174 2.07 -13.98 3.19
CA VAL A 174 0.68 -14.41 3.37
C VAL A 174 0.26 -15.28 2.18
N HIS A 175 0.42 -14.74 0.97
CA HIS A 175 0.01 -15.42 -0.26
C HIS A 175 0.74 -16.74 -0.43
N LYS A 176 2.07 -16.75 -0.27
CA LYS A 176 2.89 -17.96 -0.37
C LYS A 176 2.47 -19.02 0.67
N SER A 177 2.33 -18.62 1.93
CA SER A 177 1.99 -19.56 3.01
C SER A 177 0.62 -20.21 2.76
N ILE A 178 -0.38 -19.42 2.39
CA ILE A 178 -1.75 -19.91 2.21
C ILE A 178 -1.90 -20.72 0.91
N PHE A 179 -1.40 -20.22 -0.22
CA PHE A 179 -1.70 -20.82 -1.53
C PHE A 179 -0.64 -21.79 -2.06
N GLU A 180 0.64 -21.55 -1.78
CA GLU A 180 1.71 -22.42 -2.30
C GLU A 180 2.09 -23.49 -1.29
N LEU A 181 2.13 -23.13 -0.01
CA LEU A 181 2.53 -24.02 1.07
C LEU A 181 1.35 -24.71 1.78
N GLY A 182 0.12 -24.26 1.51
CA GLY A 182 -1.10 -24.90 2.02
C GLY A 182 -1.28 -24.75 3.53
N LEU A 183 -0.90 -23.61 4.09
CA LEU A 183 -1.26 -23.21 5.46
C LEU A 183 -2.78 -23.29 5.63
N ASP A 184 -3.21 -23.85 6.75
CA ASP A 184 -4.63 -24.05 7.03
C ASP A 184 -5.38 -22.70 7.02
N PRO A 185 -6.44 -22.53 6.20
CA PRO A 185 -7.19 -21.28 6.13
C PRO A 185 -8.01 -20.99 7.39
N ASN A 186 -8.11 -21.94 8.33
CA ASN A 186 -8.77 -21.77 9.61
C ASN A 186 -7.79 -21.33 10.73
N VAL A 187 -6.60 -20.84 10.41
CA VAL A 187 -5.80 -20.08 11.40
C VAL A 187 -6.36 -18.66 11.55
N SER A 188 -6.27 -18.10 12.75
CA SER A 188 -6.62 -16.70 12.99
C SER A 188 -5.42 -15.81 12.69
N LEU A 189 -5.53 -14.95 11.68
CA LEU A 189 -4.46 -13.99 11.36
C LEU A 189 -4.43 -12.86 12.40
N VAL A 190 -3.31 -12.78 13.12
CA VAL A 190 -3.07 -11.79 14.16
C VAL A 190 -1.85 -10.97 13.75
N TYR A 191 -1.97 -9.65 13.70
CA TYR A 191 -0.83 -8.81 13.40
C TYR A 191 -0.30 -8.14 14.69
N ALA A 192 0.94 -8.45 15.05
CA ALA A 192 1.60 -7.88 16.20
C ALA A 192 2.14 -6.50 15.87
N VAL A 193 1.50 -5.49 16.47
CA VAL A 193 1.91 -4.09 16.37
C VAL A 193 2.55 -3.63 17.67
N PRO A 194 3.54 -2.71 17.58
CA PRO A 194 4.26 -2.21 18.73
C PRO A 194 3.36 -1.62 19.82
N HIS A 195 3.68 -1.91 21.08
CA HIS A 195 3.07 -1.32 22.28
C HIS A 195 1.54 -1.33 22.34
N GLY A 196 0.90 -2.28 21.65
CA GLY A 196 -0.55 -2.41 21.64
C GLY A 196 -1.29 -1.30 20.90
N LEU A 197 -0.62 -0.64 19.96
CA LEU A 197 -1.26 0.24 18.99
C LEU A 197 -2.40 -0.50 18.25
N ALA A 198 -3.33 0.26 17.67
CA ALA A 198 -4.39 -0.34 16.86
C ALA A 198 -3.87 -0.71 15.47
N LEU A 199 -4.48 -1.72 14.86
CA LEU A 199 -4.31 -1.96 13.43
C LEU A 199 -4.90 -0.79 12.64
N THR A 200 -4.13 -0.27 11.68
CA THR A 200 -4.66 0.69 10.69
C THR A 200 -5.62 -0.01 9.72
N THR A 201 -6.38 0.77 8.96
CA THR A 201 -7.31 0.22 7.98
C THR A 201 -6.63 -0.64 6.91
N PHE A 202 -5.45 -0.24 6.41
CA PHE A 202 -4.78 -1.01 5.36
C PHE A 202 -4.40 -2.41 5.85
N HIS A 203 -3.99 -2.58 7.11
CA HIS A 203 -3.71 -3.92 7.65
C HIS A 203 -4.93 -4.84 7.50
N ARG A 204 -6.10 -4.33 7.89
CA ARG A 204 -7.36 -5.07 7.83
C ARG A 204 -7.77 -5.34 6.39
N VAL A 205 -7.78 -4.32 5.53
CA VAL A 205 -8.21 -4.45 4.13
C VAL A 205 -7.32 -5.41 3.34
N LEU A 206 -6.00 -5.37 3.56
CA LEU A 206 -5.05 -6.21 2.85
C LEU A 206 -5.07 -7.67 3.34
N LEU A 207 -5.17 -7.89 4.66
CA LEU A 207 -5.12 -9.24 5.25
C LEU A 207 -6.47 -9.98 5.25
N GLN A 208 -7.59 -9.26 5.42
CA GLN A 208 -8.90 -9.90 5.57
C GLN A 208 -9.29 -10.84 4.42
N PRO A 209 -8.96 -10.57 3.14
CA PRO A 209 -9.26 -11.48 2.02
C PRO A 209 -8.53 -12.84 2.07
N TYR A 210 -7.56 -12.98 2.96
CA TYR A 210 -6.76 -14.19 3.20
C TYR A 210 -7.15 -14.89 4.50
N SER A 211 -8.10 -14.35 5.28
CA SER A 211 -8.51 -14.88 6.57
C SER A 211 -10.00 -15.22 6.56
N ARG A 212 -10.35 -16.40 7.07
CA ARG A 212 -11.75 -16.76 7.37
C ARG A 212 -12.29 -15.94 8.53
N TYR A 213 -11.46 -15.74 9.55
CA TYR A 213 -11.80 -14.98 10.74
C TYR A 213 -11.44 -13.49 10.57
N GLY A 214 -12.03 -12.64 11.40
CA GLY A 214 -11.66 -11.23 11.48
C GLY A 214 -10.17 -11.06 11.79
N VAL A 215 -9.48 -10.19 11.06
CA VAL A 215 -8.07 -9.87 11.36
C VAL A 215 -8.00 -9.01 12.63
N THR A 216 -7.10 -9.36 13.55
CA THR A 216 -6.97 -8.69 14.86
C THR A 216 -5.52 -8.41 15.25
N SER A 217 -5.29 -7.64 16.32
CA SER A 217 -3.95 -7.39 16.87
C SER A 217 -3.66 -8.26 18.09
N LEU A 218 -2.38 -8.43 18.40
CA LEU A 218 -1.96 -9.13 19.61
C LEU A 218 -2.51 -8.46 20.89
N ALA A 219 -2.56 -7.12 20.92
CA ALA A 219 -3.13 -6.39 22.05
C ALA A 219 -4.65 -6.56 22.19
N GLU A 220 -5.40 -6.67 21.09
CA GLU A 220 -6.84 -6.92 21.14
C GLU A 220 -7.16 -8.31 21.70
N ILE A 221 -6.37 -9.33 21.34
CA ILE A 221 -6.47 -10.67 21.93
C ILE A 221 -6.12 -10.64 23.42
N GLY A 222 -5.17 -9.79 23.82
CA GLY A 222 -4.74 -9.67 25.22
C GLY A 222 -5.64 -8.83 26.13
N ARG A 223 -6.80 -8.35 25.66
CA ARG A 223 -7.73 -7.55 26.46
C ARG A 223 -8.45 -8.40 27.49
N LEU A 224 -8.60 -7.87 28.71
CA LEU A 224 -9.28 -8.54 29.83
C LEU A 224 -10.74 -8.12 29.96
N ASP A 225 -11.06 -6.90 29.53
CA ASP A 225 -12.40 -6.33 29.59
C ASP A 225 -13.37 -6.93 28.55
N ARG A 226 -12.92 -7.94 27.81
CA ARG A 226 -13.66 -8.55 26.70
C ARG A 226 -13.80 -10.05 26.79
N GLN A 227 -13.41 -10.68 27.91
CA GLN A 227 -13.52 -12.13 28.06
C GLN A 227 -14.95 -12.59 27.75
N ASP A 228 -15.07 -13.63 26.91
CA ASP A 228 -16.34 -14.19 26.42
C ASP A 228 -17.24 -13.24 25.61
N ALA A 229 -16.82 -12.00 25.37
CA ALA A 229 -17.53 -11.10 24.47
C ALA A 229 -17.46 -11.64 23.03
N PRO A 230 -18.46 -11.37 22.17
CA PRO A 230 -18.43 -11.79 20.78
C PRO A 230 -17.15 -11.35 20.06
N ALA A 231 -16.49 -12.28 19.38
CA ALA A 231 -15.24 -12.03 18.66
C ALA A 231 -15.25 -12.70 17.29
N MET A 232 -15.17 -11.89 16.23
CA MET A 232 -15.14 -12.39 14.86
C MET A 232 -13.81 -13.04 14.47
N TRP A 233 -12.77 -12.83 15.27
CA TRP A 233 -11.40 -13.29 15.01
C TRP A 233 -11.13 -14.71 15.54
N SER A 234 -12.01 -15.27 16.35
CA SER A 234 -11.89 -16.61 16.92
C SER A 234 -12.86 -17.61 16.27
N ALA A 235 -12.46 -18.88 16.25
CA ALA A 235 -13.30 -19.99 15.80
C ALA A 235 -14.52 -20.19 16.69
N GLU A 236 -14.40 -19.91 17.99
CA GLU A 236 -15.47 -20.02 18.97
C GLU A 236 -16.49 -18.87 18.91
N GLY A 237 -16.25 -17.84 18.10
CA GLY A 237 -17.12 -16.67 18.00
C GLY A 237 -17.12 -15.77 19.26
N ARG A 238 -16.26 -16.05 20.23
CA ARG A 238 -16.08 -15.29 21.48
C ARG A 238 -14.60 -15.04 21.78
N HIS A 239 -14.34 -14.02 22.58
CA HIS A 239 -13.00 -13.60 22.95
C HIS A 239 -12.34 -14.64 23.88
N ILE A 240 -11.09 -15.00 23.57
CA ILE A 240 -10.31 -16.03 24.24
C ILE A 240 -8.85 -15.58 24.34
N ASN A 241 -8.24 -15.69 25.50
CA ASN A 241 -6.87 -15.23 25.70
C ASN A 241 -5.83 -16.37 25.65
N CYS A 242 -6.25 -17.62 25.83
CA CYS A 242 -5.38 -18.78 26.01
C CYS A 242 -5.54 -19.83 24.90
N PHE A 243 -4.42 -20.26 24.33
CA PHE A 243 -4.38 -21.13 23.16
C PHE A 243 -3.50 -22.35 23.38
N GLU A 244 -3.95 -23.52 22.93
CA GLU A 244 -3.15 -24.74 22.98
C GLU A 244 -1.87 -24.60 22.15
N LYS A 245 -1.98 -23.92 21.00
CA LYS A 245 -0.88 -23.66 20.07
C LYS A 245 -1.04 -22.29 19.43
N MET A 246 0.09 -21.62 19.21
CA MET A 246 0.17 -20.43 18.36
C MET A 246 1.52 -20.39 17.65
N ALA A 247 1.58 -19.70 16.52
CA ALA A 247 2.83 -19.43 15.81
C ALA A 247 3.13 -17.93 15.84
N VAL A 248 4.38 -17.55 16.09
CA VAL A 248 4.86 -16.17 16.03
C VAL A 248 5.96 -16.06 14.98
N CYS A 249 5.70 -15.26 13.95
CA CYS A 249 6.53 -15.15 12.75
C CYS A 249 6.95 -13.70 12.52
N LYS A 250 8.18 -13.51 12.06
CA LYS A 250 8.57 -12.28 11.35
C LYS A 250 8.57 -12.58 9.86
N TRP A 251 7.82 -11.82 9.08
CA TRP A 251 7.80 -11.97 7.62
C TRP A 251 8.56 -10.83 6.96
N GLN A 252 9.46 -11.20 6.05
CA GLN A 252 10.28 -10.27 5.26
C GLN A 252 10.37 -10.75 3.81
N GLY A 253 9.22 -10.79 3.11
CA GLY A 253 9.10 -11.45 1.81
C GLY A 253 9.75 -10.72 0.64
N GLY A 254 9.45 -9.44 0.45
CA GLY A 254 9.83 -8.66 -0.74
C GLY A 254 11.32 -8.45 -0.90
N ARG A 255 12.02 -7.99 0.15
CA ARG A 255 13.45 -7.66 0.09
C ARG A 255 14.37 -8.88 -0.05
N ASN A 256 13.91 -10.06 0.37
CA ASN A 256 14.71 -11.28 0.35
C ASN A 256 14.38 -12.19 -0.85
N HIS A 257 13.53 -11.76 -1.78
CA HIS A 257 13.04 -12.57 -2.92
C HIS A 257 12.41 -13.92 -2.51
N LYS A 258 11.94 -14.04 -1.27
CA LYS A 258 11.40 -15.31 -0.74
C LYS A 258 9.91 -15.49 -1.01
N GLY A 259 9.19 -14.42 -1.38
CA GLY A 259 7.75 -14.42 -1.57
C GLY A 259 7.28 -14.45 -3.03
N VAL A 260 5.96 -14.40 -3.20
CA VAL A 260 5.33 -14.21 -4.52
C VAL A 260 5.57 -12.76 -5.00
N PRO A 261 5.83 -12.53 -6.30
CA PRO A 261 5.98 -11.17 -6.83
C PRO A 261 4.82 -10.25 -6.43
N VAL A 262 5.15 -9.05 -5.92
CA VAL A 262 4.18 -8.15 -5.28
C VAL A 262 3.04 -7.76 -6.22
N ALA A 263 3.30 -7.57 -7.52
CA ALA A 263 2.23 -7.25 -8.45
C ALA A 263 1.23 -8.40 -8.56
N LYS A 264 1.67 -9.66 -8.58
CA LYS A 264 0.74 -10.82 -8.58
C LYS A 264 -0.12 -10.85 -7.33
N VAL A 265 0.46 -10.50 -6.18
CA VAL A 265 -0.28 -10.35 -4.91
C VAL A 265 -1.30 -9.23 -5.00
N GLY A 266 -0.94 -8.09 -5.60
CA GLY A 266 -1.85 -6.97 -5.86
C GLY A 266 -3.04 -7.37 -6.74
N ALA A 267 -2.80 -8.05 -7.86
CA ALA A 267 -3.86 -8.54 -8.75
C ALA A 267 -4.79 -9.54 -8.06
N GLU A 268 -4.23 -10.50 -7.32
CA GLU A 268 -5.03 -11.47 -6.55
C GLU A 268 -5.86 -10.78 -5.45
N LEU A 269 -5.27 -9.81 -4.76
CA LEU A 269 -5.97 -9.05 -3.74
C LEU A 269 -7.16 -8.29 -4.34
N VAL A 270 -6.99 -7.62 -5.48
CA VAL A 270 -8.10 -6.97 -6.20
C VAL A 270 -9.19 -7.98 -6.58
N ARG A 271 -8.82 -9.14 -7.10
CA ARG A 271 -9.77 -10.20 -7.44
C ARG A 271 -10.56 -10.65 -6.22
N ARG A 272 -9.90 -10.81 -5.06
CA ARG A 272 -10.57 -11.23 -3.82
C ARG A 272 -11.44 -10.15 -3.21
N LEU A 273 -10.99 -8.89 -3.25
CA LEU A 273 -11.77 -7.75 -2.76
C LEU A 273 -13.07 -7.53 -3.55
N THR A 274 -13.11 -7.98 -4.81
CA THR A 274 -14.31 -7.87 -5.67
C THR A 274 -15.15 -9.15 -5.76
N THR A 275 -14.61 -10.30 -5.35
CA THR A 275 -15.35 -11.57 -5.38
C THR A 275 -16.51 -11.54 -4.36
N GLY A 276 -17.75 -11.67 -4.85
CA GLY A 276 -18.95 -11.66 -4.00
C GLY A 276 -19.29 -10.29 -3.41
N ARG A 277 -18.71 -9.20 -3.95
CA ARG A 277 -18.97 -7.81 -3.56
C ARG A 277 -19.33 -6.99 -4.79
N PRO A 278 -19.86 -5.76 -4.63
CA PRO A 278 -19.98 -4.83 -5.76
C PRO A 278 -18.64 -4.71 -6.49
N PRO A 279 -18.65 -4.57 -7.83
CA PRO A 279 -17.43 -4.31 -8.57
C PRO A 279 -16.78 -3.02 -8.07
N LEU A 280 -15.48 -2.87 -8.30
CA LEU A 280 -14.80 -1.60 -8.06
C LEU A 280 -15.56 -0.46 -8.76
N PRO A 281 -15.59 0.75 -8.18
CA PRO A 281 -16.19 1.92 -8.82
C PRO A 281 -15.73 2.03 -10.29
N PRO A 282 -16.66 2.16 -11.25
CA PRO A 282 -16.29 2.30 -12.65
C PRO A 282 -15.58 3.62 -12.82
N ASP A 283 -14.29 3.55 -13.16
CA ASP A 283 -13.44 4.68 -13.54
C ASP A 283 -13.73 6.00 -12.78
N PRO A 284 -13.29 6.11 -11.52
CA PRO A 284 -13.57 7.28 -10.69
C PRO A 284 -12.93 8.57 -11.22
N LEU A 285 -12.07 8.49 -12.25
CA LEU A 285 -11.34 9.61 -12.84
C LEU A 285 -12.00 10.14 -14.12
N GLY A 286 -13.04 9.48 -14.63
CA GLY A 286 -13.76 9.90 -15.84
C GLY A 286 -12.88 9.90 -17.10
N PHE A 287 -11.99 8.93 -17.23
CA PHE A 287 -11.30 8.61 -18.48
C PHE A 287 -12.20 7.95 -19.54
N GLY A 288 -13.31 7.32 -19.13
CA GLY A 288 -14.21 6.52 -19.99
C GLY A 288 -13.97 5.00 -19.89
N SER A 289 -14.74 4.23 -20.67
CA SER A 289 -14.60 2.77 -20.73
C SER A 289 -13.18 2.35 -21.10
N VAL A 290 -12.72 1.26 -20.49
CA VAL A 290 -11.36 0.77 -20.69
C VAL A 290 -11.30 -0.07 -21.95
N TYR A 291 -10.95 0.58 -23.06
CA TYR A 291 -10.67 -0.12 -24.31
C TYR A 291 -9.40 -0.94 -24.21
N ARG A 292 -9.45 -2.16 -24.75
CA ARG A 292 -8.29 -3.00 -24.99
C ARG A 292 -7.45 -2.36 -26.08
N ILE A 293 -6.13 -2.29 -25.92
CA ILE A 293 -5.26 -1.78 -27.00
C ILE A 293 -5.25 -2.82 -28.12
N ALA A 294 -5.84 -2.48 -29.27
CA ALA A 294 -5.92 -3.35 -30.45
C ALA A 294 -4.53 -3.90 -30.83
N GLY A 295 -4.44 -5.22 -31.03
CA GLY A 295 -3.19 -5.92 -31.38
C GLY A 295 -2.32 -6.37 -30.19
N TYR A 296 -2.74 -6.12 -28.94
CA TYR A 296 -2.04 -6.66 -27.78
C TYR A 296 -2.34 -8.17 -27.61
N LYS A 297 -1.34 -9.02 -27.89
CA LYS A 297 -1.45 -10.46 -27.62
C LYS A 297 -1.33 -10.67 -26.11
N GLU A 298 -2.37 -11.24 -25.51
CA GLU A 298 -2.39 -11.70 -24.11
C GLU A 298 -1.08 -12.44 -23.79
N TRP A 299 -0.29 -11.88 -22.88
CA TRP A 299 0.93 -12.54 -22.42
C TRP A 299 0.53 -13.79 -21.63
N ARG A 300 1.12 -14.92 -22.00
CA ARG A 300 0.98 -16.17 -21.24
C ARG A 300 2.29 -16.41 -20.51
N PRO A 301 2.27 -16.69 -19.19
CA PRO A 301 3.48 -16.99 -18.46
C PRO A 301 4.27 -18.11 -19.13
N PRO A 302 5.61 -18.06 -19.11
CA PRO A 302 6.44 -19.14 -19.61
C PRO A 302 5.97 -20.46 -18.99
N LYS A 303 5.67 -21.44 -19.85
CA LYS A 303 5.25 -22.76 -19.37
C LYS A 303 6.41 -23.36 -18.59
N ASP A 304 6.16 -23.67 -17.32
CA ASP A 304 7.11 -24.36 -16.46
C ASP A 304 7.61 -25.64 -17.16
N PRO A 305 8.91 -25.75 -17.49
CA PRO A 305 9.44 -26.85 -18.30
C PRO A 305 9.30 -28.21 -17.59
N LYS A 306 8.95 -28.24 -16.30
CA LYS A 306 8.87 -29.47 -15.50
C LYS A 306 7.48 -30.11 -15.40
N LYS A 307 6.41 -29.49 -15.91
CA LYS A 307 5.07 -30.13 -15.92
C LYS A 307 4.82 -30.90 -17.22
N LYS A 308 5.14 -32.20 -17.23
CA LYS A 308 4.67 -33.15 -18.25
C LYS A 308 3.14 -33.07 -18.37
N LYS A 309 2.64 -32.64 -19.52
CA LYS A 309 1.21 -32.52 -19.80
C LYS A 309 0.54 -33.90 -19.76
N THR A 310 -0.34 -34.12 -18.80
CA THR A 310 -1.46 -35.05 -18.99
C THR A 310 -2.43 -34.41 -19.99
N LYS A 311 -2.59 -35.02 -21.17
CA LYS A 311 -3.56 -34.59 -22.20
C LYS A 311 -4.98 -34.84 -21.67
N LYS A 312 -5.58 -33.87 -20.97
CA LYS A 312 -7.04 -33.82 -20.83
C LYS A 312 -7.63 -33.16 -22.09
N PRO A 313 -8.67 -33.74 -22.72
CA PRO A 313 -9.35 -33.10 -23.85
C PRO A 313 -10.04 -31.83 -23.35
N LYS A 314 -9.76 -30.70 -24.01
CA LYS A 314 -10.46 -29.44 -23.74
C LYS A 314 -11.86 -29.49 -24.38
N PRO A 315 -12.93 -29.07 -23.69
CA PRO A 315 -14.25 -28.97 -24.28
C PRO A 315 -14.25 -27.87 -25.36
N LYS A 316 -14.57 -28.23 -26.61
CA LYS A 316 -14.59 -27.32 -27.78
C LYS A 316 -15.47 -26.07 -27.54
N ARG A 317 -16.59 -26.23 -26.85
CA ARG A 317 -17.63 -25.19 -26.67
C ARG A 317 -17.21 -23.97 -25.85
N GLN A 318 -16.19 -24.07 -24.99
CA GLN A 318 -15.67 -22.92 -24.22
C GLN A 318 -14.71 -22.03 -25.03
N ARG A 319 -14.19 -22.55 -26.15
CA ARG A 319 -13.24 -21.83 -26.99
C ARG A 319 -13.96 -20.88 -27.94
N ASP A 320 -15.04 -21.36 -28.52
CA ASP A 320 -15.87 -20.61 -29.46
C ASP A 320 -16.49 -19.37 -28.76
N VAL A 321 -17.00 -19.52 -27.53
CA VAL A 321 -17.55 -18.39 -26.74
C VAL A 321 -16.49 -17.36 -26.32
N ALA A 322 -15.26 -17.79 -26.04
CA ALA A 322 -14.18 -16.87 -25.68
C ALA A 322 -13.66 -16.10 -26.91
N GLU A 323 -13.58 -16.75 -28.07
CA GLU A 323 -13.16 -16.14 -29.34
C GLU A 323 -14.25 -15.17 -29.87
N ASP A 324 -15.53 -15.49 -29.71
CA ASP A 324 -16.65 -14.59 -30.08
C ASP A 324 -16.72 -13.33 -29.16
N ASN A 325 -16.49 -13.48 -27.85
CA ASN A 325 -16.43 -12.33 -26.92
C ASN A 325 -15.23 -11.41 -27.22
N LEU A 326 -14.08 -11.98 -27.59
CA LEU A 326 -12.90 -11.21 -28.02
C LEU A 326 -13.18 -10.39 -29.29
N ALA A 327 -13.88 -10.99 -30.26
CA ALA A 327 -14.22 -10.29 -31.51
C ALA A 327 -15.24 -9.15 -31.28
N ALA A 328 -16.17 -9.31 -30.34
CA ALA A 328 -17.12 -8.26 -29.96
C ALA A 328 -16.43 -7.10 -29.23
N GLU A 329 -15.51 -7.39 -28.30
CA GLU A 329 -14.69 -6.38 -27.61
C GLU A 329 -13.78 -5.61 -28.59
N ASP A 330 -13.17 -6.29 -29.56
CA ASP A 330 -12.32 -5.67 -30.58
C ASP A 330 -13.14 -4.78 -31.55
N ALA A 331 -14.39 -5.15 -31.84
CA ALA A 331 -15.30 -4.34 -32.65
C ALA A 331 -15.76 -3.07 -31.92
N GLU A 332 -16.07 -3.16 -30.62
CA GLU A 332 -16.40 -2.00 -29.77
C GLU A 332 -15.19 -1.06 -29.60
N ALA A 333 -13.97 -1.61 -29.50
CA ALA A 333 -12.73 -0.84 -29.49
C ALA A 333 -12.44 -0.14 -30.83
N ALA A 334 -12.90 -0.68 -31.96
CA ALA A 334 -12.74 -0.08 -33.28
C ALA A 334 -13.70 1.11 -33.51
N GLU A 335 -14.92 1.08 -32.95
CA GLU A 335 -15.87 2.20 -33.01
C GLU A 335 -15.47 3.39 -32.12
N ALA A 336 -14.75 3.14 -31.04
CA ALA A 336 -14.37 4.15 -30.04
C ALA A 336 -13.26 5.13 -30.46
N GLY A 337 -12.65 4.92 -31.64
CA GLY A 337 -11.50 5.68 -32.08
C GLY A 337 -10.18 5.25 -31.40
N PRO A 338 -9.05 5.82 -31.81
CA PRO A 338 -7.75 5.34 -31.35
C PRO A 338 -7.50 5.65 -29.86
N PRO A 339 -6.78 4.78 -29.14
CA PRO A 339 -6.69 4.85 -27.68
C PRO A 339 -5.93 6.10 -27.23
N LYS A 340 -6.48 6.81 -26.22
CA LYS A 340 -5.78 7.87 -25.50
C LYS A 340 -4.87 7.29 -24.42
N LEU A 341 -3.68 7.87 -24.24
CA LEU A 341 -2.84 7.61 -23.08
C LEU A 341 -3.53 8.20 -21.84
N ARG A 342 -3.74 7.40 -20.80
CA ARG A 342 -4.44 7.83 -19.57
C ARG A 342 -3.40 7.95 -18.49
N VAL A 343 -3.16 9.17 -18.03
CA VAL A 343 -2.11 9.50 -17.08
C VAL A 343 -2.76 9.97 -15.80
N LEU A 344 -2.53 9.23 -14.72
CA LEU A 344 -2.92 9.61 -13.39
C LEU A 344 -1.71 10.24 -12.69
N ILE A 345 -1.85 11.47 -12.22
CA ILE A 345 -0.80 12.19 -11.51
C ILE A 345 -1.22 12.29 -10.04
N GLU A 346 -0.38 11.78 -9.14
CA GLU A 346 -0.63 11.90 -7.71
C GLU A 346 -0.60 13.37 -7.28
N SER A 347 -1.67 13.80 -6.62
CA SER A 347 -1.68 15.03 -5.84
C SER A 347 -1.47 14.71 -4.36
N ARG A 348 -0.51 15.41 -3.75
CA ARG A 348 -0.29 15.37 -2.31
C ARG A 348 -0.70 16.70 -1.69
N HIS A 349 -1.16 16.59 -0.46
CA HIS A 349 -1.47 17.72 0.39
C HIS A 349 -0.76 17.48 1.72
N GLY A 350 0.30 18.23 1.99
CA GLY A 350 1.11 18.05 3.18
C GLY A 350 2.37 18.88 3.13
N MET A 351 3.24 18.69 4.13
CA MET A 351 4.46 19.50 4.28
C MET A 351 5.61 19.07 3.37
N THR A 352 5.46 18.00 2.60
CA THR A 352 6.53 17.39 1.81
C THR A 352 6.01 16.89 0.47
N ARG A 353 6.89 16.83 -0.53
CA ARG A 353 6.65 16.08 -1.78
C ARG A 353 5.37 16.47 -2.52
N ASN A 354 5.20 17.76 -2.76
CA ASN A 354 4.07 18.30 -3.52
C ASN A 354 4.55 18.69 -4.92
N LEU A 355 3.70 18.49 -5.93
CA LEU A 355 3.89 19.07 -7.26
C LEU A 355 3.25 20.47 -7.27
N ARG A 356 4.07 21.51 -7.15
CA ARG A 356 3.60 22.89 -6.95
C ARG A 356 2.92 23.47 -8.20
N ASN A 357 3.29 22.99 -9.39
CA ASN A 357 2.68 23.40 -10.65
C ASN A 357 1.79 22.31 -11.28
N LEU A 358 1.17 21.43 -10.49
CA LEU A 358 0.27 20.39 -11.02
C LEU A 358 -0.82 20.91 -11.99
N PRO A 359 -1.50 22.05 -11.74
CA PRO A 359 -2.47 22.60 -12.70
C PRO A 359 -1.87 22.90 -14.08
N GLU A 360 -0.62 23.36 -14.13
CA GLU A 360 0.10 23.62 -15.38
C GLU A 360 0.38 22.32 -16.14
N LEU A 361 0.75 21.26 -15.41
CA LEU A 361 0.99 19.93 -15.98
C LEU A 361 -0.29 19.32 -16.57
N LEU A 362 -1.44 19.51 -15.93
CA LEU A 362 -2.72 19.09 -16.48
C LEU A 362 -3.04 19.87 -17.77
N ASN A 363 -2.84 21.19 -17.76
CA ASN A 363 -3.07 22.06 -18.92
C ASN A 363 -2.16 21.72 -20.11
N VAL A 364 -0.90 21.32 -19.89
CA VAL A 364 -0.02 20.93 -20.99
C VAL A 364 -0.48 19.62 -21.64
N CYS A 365 -1.01 18.66 -20.86
CA CYS A 365 -1.60 17.45 -21.43
C CYS A 365 -2.82 17.76 -22.32
N GLU A 366 -3.72 18.64 -21.86
CA GLU A 366 -4.89 19.03 -22.66
C GLU A 366 -4.51 19.73 -23.96
N ARG A 367 -3.50 20.59 -23.92
CA ARG A 367 -2.95 21.23 -25.12
C ARG A 367 -2.33 20.22 -26.06
N ALA A 368 -1.55 19.27 -25.54
CA ALA A 368 -0.94 18.20 -26.35
C ALA A 368 -2.00 17.32 -27.04
N ASP A 369 -3.08 16.96 -26.34
CA ASP A 369 -4.20 16.21 -26.92
C ASP A 369 -4.85 16.98 -28.08
N LYS A 370 -5.16 18.27 -27.87
CA LYS A 370 -5.73 19.16 -28.90
C LYS A 370 -4.80 19.36 -30.11
N GLN A 371 -3.49 19.27 -29.90
CA GLN A 371 -2.46 19.35 -30.94
C GLN A 371 -2.20 18.00 -31.64
N GLY A 372 -2.96 16.95 -31.31
CA GLY A 372 -2.87 15.65 -31.97
C GLY A 372 -1.72 14.80 -31.45
N PHE A 373 -1.55 14.71 -30.13
CA PHE A 373 -0.58 13.84 -29.46
C PHE A 373 -0.52 12.44 -30.07
N LYS A 374 0.70 11.97 -30.38
CA LYS A 374 0.96 10.61 -30.90
C LYS A 374 2.22 10.05 -30.26
N ALA A 375 2.11 8.92 -29.59
CA ALA A 375 3.23 8.20 -29.02
C ALA A 375 2.91 6.71 -28.91
N GLY A 376 3.77 5.84 -29.47
CA GLY A 376 3.51 4.40 -29.52
C GLY A 376 2.14 4.07 -30.15
N PRO A 377 1.29 3.27 -29.49
CA PRO A 377 -0.05 2.96 -29.99
C PRO A 377 -1.07 4.08 -29.75
N PHE A 378 -0.75 5.09 -28.93
CA PHE A 378 -1.70 6.11 -28.51
C PHE A 378 -1.82 7.23 -29.54
N ARG A 379 -3.02 7.79 -29.71
CA ARG A 379 -3.33 8.91 -30.62
C ARG A 379 -4.02 10.08 -29.93
N GLY A 380 -3.85 10.14 -28.61
CA GLY A 380 -4.30 11.23 -27.75
C GLY A 380 -3.77 11.00 -26.34
N ILE A 381 -3.99 11.96 -25.46
CA ILE A 381 -3.56 11.91 -24.05
C ILE A 381 -4.63 12.54 -23.16
N ALA A 382 -4.83 11.98 -21.98
CA ALA A 382 -5.67 12.54 -20.94
C ALA A 382 -4.93 12.43 -19.60
N CYS A 383 -4.75 13.56 -18.92
CA CYS A 383 -4.17 13.60 -17.59
C CYS A 383 -5.24 13.93 -16.55
N ARG A 384 -5.18 13.27 -15.40
CA ARG A 384 -6.05 13.51 -14.24
C ARG A 384 -5.21 13.53 -12.98
N GLU A 385 -5.51 14.47 -12.09
CA GLU A 385 -4.98 14.43 -10.73
C GLU A 385 -5.81 13.49 -9.85
N TYR A 386 -5.17 12.92 -8.84
CA TYR A 386 -5.87 12.18 -7.80
C TYR A 386 -5.07 12.16 -6.51
N SER A 387 -5.77 12.37 -5.40
CA SER A 387 -5.19 12.25 -4.07
C SER A 387 -5.53 10.91 -3.46
N PHE A 388 -4.52 10.17 -3.04
CA PHE A 388 -4.70 8.89 -2.33
C PHE A 388 -5.00 9.07 -0.84
N SER A 389 -4.89 10.29 -0.31
CA SER A 389 -5.24 10.58 1.07
C SER A 389 -6.74 10.65 1.24
N ASP A 390 -7.23 10.09 2.33
CA ASP A 390 -8.64 10.19 2.71
C ASP A 390 -8.88 11.55 3.41
N PRO A 391 -9.70 12.45 2.83
CA PRO A 391 -9.96 13.77 3.40
C PRO A 391 -10.71 13.71 4.73
N HIS A 392 -11.37 12.58 5.03
CA HIS A 392 -12.11 12.37 6.27
C HIS A 392 -11.29 11.64 7.34
N ALA A 393 -10.06 11.24 7.01
CA ALA A 393 -9.20 10.55 7.94
C ALA A 393 -8.48 11.50 8.90
N ALA A 394 -8.33 11.05 10.15
CA ALA A 394 -7.55 11.76 11.17
C ALA A 394 -6.04 11.81 10.87
N SER A 395 -5.55 10.97 9.95
CA SER A 395 -4.17 10.96 9.49
C SER A 395 -4.05 10.59 8.02
N SER A 396 -2.99 11.05 7.35
CA SER A 396 -2.66 10.70 5.96
C SER A 396 -2.35 9.21 5.75
N GLN A 397 -2.15 8.46 6.84
CA GLN A 397 -1.92 7.01 6.83
C GLN A 397 -3.20 6.20 7.09
N SER A 398 -4.29 6.86 7.47
CA SER A 398 -5.59 6.25 7.67
C SER A 398 -6.42 6.48 6.42
N VAL A 399 -6.91 5.40 5.82
CA VAL A 399 -7.78 5.46 4.64
C VAL A 399 -8.96 4.56 4.92
N ALA A 400 -10.20 5.05 4.80
CA ALA A 400 -11.39 4.23 4.97
C ALA A 400 -11.40 3.06 3.97
N PRO A 401 -12.00 1.90 4.29
CA PRO A 401 -12.00 0.74 3.39
C PRO A 401 -12.56 1.06 2.00
N ASP A 402 -13.65 1.83 1.92
CA ASP A 402 -14.27 2.20 0.65
C ASP A 402 -13.37 3.16 -0.15
N HIS A 403 -12.70 4.10 0.52
CA HIS A 403 -11.74 4.99 -0.13
C HIS A 403 -10.52 4.22 -0.65
N PHE A 404 -10.05 3.20 0.07
CA PHE A 404 -9.01 2.30 -0.43
C PHE A 404 -9.43 1.60 -1.73
N LEU A 405 -10.68 1.12 -1.81
CA LEU A 405 -11.20 0.53 -3.05
C LEU A 405 -11.31 1.55 -4.18
N THR A 406 -11.66 2.80 -3.88
CA THR A 406 -11.64 3.90 -4.86
C THR A 406 -10.21 4.19 -5.35
N ASN A 407 -9.21 4.19 -4.46
CA ASN A 407 -7.80 4.35 -4.82
C ASN A 407 -7.34 3.25 -5.79
N VAL A 408 -7.71 1.99 -5.50
CA VAL A 408 -7.46 0.85 -6.37
C VAL A 408 -8.16 1.02 -7.72
N ALA A 409 -9.41 1.49 -7.73
CA ALA A 409 -10.14 1.73 -8.97
C ALA A 409 -9.49 2.84 -9.83
N ALA A 410 -9.03 3.91 -9.21
CA ALA A 410 -8.37 5.04 -9.85
C ALA A 410 -7.07 4.62 -10.57
N VAL A 411 -6.16 3.92 -9.91
CA VAL A 411 -4.94 3.44 -10.57
C VAL A 411 -5.21 2.41 -11.65
N ARG A 412 -6.31 1.65 -11.54
CA ARG A 412 -6.73 0.69 -12.55
C ARG A 412 -7.41 1.32 -13.75
N SER A 413 -7.83 2.58 -13.72
CA SER A 413 -8.33 3.27 -14.90
C SER A 413 -7.24 3.97 -15.71
N ALA A 414 -6.04 4.11 -15.15
CA ALA A 414 -4.89 4.73 -15.80
C ALA A 414 -4.00 3.72 -16.55
N HIS A 415 -3.32 4.22 -17.59
CA HIS A 415 -2.19 3.54 -18.23
C HIS A 415 -0.89 3.88 -17.51
N VAL A 416 -0.70 5.15 -17.16
CA VAL A 416 0.50 5.66 -16.50
C VAL A 416 0.11 6.25 -15.15
N LEU A 417 0.83 5.87 -14.10
CA LEU A 417 0.76 6.46 -12.77
C LEU A 417 2.03 7.27 -12.55
N VAL A 418 1.91 8.58 -12.35
CA VAL A 418 3.00 9.51 -12.04
C VAL A 418 2.96 9.81 -10.55
N MET A 419 4.03 9.50 -9.83
CA MET A 419 4.10 9.69 -8.38
C MET A 419 5.46 10.18 -7.94
N GLN A 420 5.51 11.00 -6.90
CA GLN A 420 6.77 11.36 -6.27
C GLN A 420 7.26 10.23 -5.37
N HIS A 421 8.56 9.92 -5.44
CA HIS A 421 9.20 8.82 -4.74
C HIS A 421 8.77 8.69 -3.26
N GLY A 422 8.55 7.45 -2.85
CA GLY A 422 8.23 7.05 -1.48
C GLY A 422 7.07 6.05 -1.42
N ALA A 423 6.62 5.74 -0.20
CA ALA A 423 5.66 4.67 0.07
C ALA A 423 4.32 4.76 -0.69
N GLY A 424 3.94 5.94 -1.19
CA GLY A 424 2.75 6.11 -2.03
C GLY A 424 2.85 5.36 -3.37
N ALA A 425 4.07 5.16 -3.90
CA ALA A 425 4.31 4.43 -5.15
C ALA A 425 3.76 3.00 -5.13
N ILE A 426 3.44 2.46 -3.95
CA ILE A 426 2.80 1.15 -3.78
C ILE A 426 1.46 1.02 -4.52
N ASN A 427 0.77 2.13 -4.78
CA ASN A 427 -0.47 2.10 -5.56
C ASN A 427 -0.24 1.55 -6.99
N SER A 428 0.99 1.60 -7.50
CA SER A 428 1.39 0.99 -8.77
C SER A 428 1.16 -0.53 -8.83
N PHE A 429 1.25 -1.25 -7.70
CA PHE A 429 1.00 -2.70 -7.67
C PHE A 429 -0.47 -3.09 -7.88
N PHE A 430 -1.38 -2.13 -7.78
CA PHE A 430 -2.81 -2.34 -8.03
C PHE A 430 -3.25 -1.96 -9.44
N MET A 431 -2.37 -1.33 -10.23
CA MET A 431 -2.63 -1.03 -11.65
C MET A 431 -3.03 -2.28 -12.42
N ARG A 432 -3.70 -2.10 -13.56
CA ARG A 432 -4.07 -3.23 -14.42
C ARG A 432 -2.81 -3.95 -14.88
N GLN A 433 -2.90 -5.27 -14.93
CA GLN A 433 -1.82 -6.08 -15.47
C GLN A 433 -2.12 -6.37 -16.94
N GLN A 434 -1.25 -7.17 -17.54
CA GLN A 434 -1.17 -7.44 -18.97
C GLN A 434 -2.47 -8.02 -19.59
N ASP A 435 -3.47 -8.38 -18.80
CA ASP A 435 -4.77 -8.87 -19.28
C ASP A 435 -5.61 -7.79 -20.00
N ALA A 436 -5.43 -6.51 -19.65
CA ALA A 436 -6.19 -5.38 -20.21
C ALA A 436 -5.34 -4.35 -20.98
N GLY A 437 -4.01 -4.49 -20.99
CA GLY A 437 -3.08 -3.58 -21.63
C GLY A 437 -1.88 -3.26 -20.74
N PRO A 438 -0.88 -2.56 -21.28
CA PRO A 438 0.29 -2.15 -20.52
C PRO A 438 -0.03 -1.08 -19.47
N SER A 439 0.62 -1.19 -18.31
CA SER A 439 0.64 -0.16 -17.29
C SER A 439 2.08 0.24 -16.94
N ALA A 440 2.27 1.50 -16.56
CA ALA A 440 3.57 2.04 -16.21
C ALA A 440 3.52 2.95 -14.97
N LEU A 441 4.56 2.87 -14.15
CA LEU A 441 4.86 3.83 -13.09
C LEU A 441 5.94 4.80 -13.61
N VAL A 442 5.71 6.10 -13.47
CA VAL A 442 6.72 7.14 -13.59
C VAL A 442 7.01 7.67 -12.21
N GLU A 443 8.18 7.31 -11.67
CA GLU A 443 8.62 7.77 -10.37
C GLU A 443 9.39 9.08 -10.50
N LEU A 444 8.85 10.15 -9.91
CA LEU A 444 9.51 11.45 -9.82
C LEU A 444 10.48 11.45 -8.64
N ARG A 445 11.73 11.80 -8.93
CA ARG A 445 12.82 11.81 -7.95
C ARG A 445 13.37 13.22 -7.85
N PRO A 446 13.29 13.86 -6.68
CA PRO A 446 13.82 15.21 -6.50
C PRO A 446 15.33 15.32 -6.68
N CYS A 447 15.81 16.55 -6.60
CA CYS A 447 17.22 16.88 -6.74
C CYS A 447 18.11 16.01 -5.86
N LYS A 448 19.23 15.56 -6.42
CA LYS A 448 20.21 14.68 -5.77
C LYS A 448 19.71 13.23 -5.58
N TRP A 449 18.43 12.94 -5.82
CA TRP A 449 17.84 11.61 -5.59
C TRP A 449 18.13 10.62 -6.72
N GLY A 450 18.32 11.11 -7.96
CA GLY A 450 18.74 10.28 -9.09
C GLY A 450 20.25 10.10 -9.21
N THR A 451 20.99 10.98 -8.55
CA THR A 451 22.46 11.09 -8.61
C THR A 451 23.09 10.71 -7.26
N LYS A 452 23.33 11.68 -6.37
CA LYS A 452 24.02 11.52 -5.08
C LYS A 452 23.45 10.41 -4.19
N TYR A 453 22.13 10.23 -4.19
CA TYR A 453 21.43 9.24 -3.38
C TYR A 453 20.80 8.12 -4.22
N GLY A 454 21.21 7.96 -5.48
CA GLY A 454 20.57 7.08 -6.46
C GLY A 454 20.51 5.59 -6.09
N PHE A 455 21.38 5.11 -5.19
CA PHE A 455 21.34 3.71 -4.75
C PHE A 455 20.05 3.34 -4.01
N TRP A 456 19.50 4.28 -3.23
CA TRP A 456 18.36 4.00 -2.36
C TRP A 456 17.04 3.85 -3.15
N PRO A 457 16.65 4.75 -4.05
CA PRO A 457 15.33 4.66 -4.69
C PRO A 457 15.14 3.44 -5.62
N ASP A 458 16.20 2.90 -6.24
CA ASP A 458 16.07 1.67 -7.04
C ASP A 458 16.01 0.39 -6.20
N SER A 459 16.30 0.46 -4.88
CA SER A 459 16.32 -0.71 -4.01
C SER A 459 14.93 -1.30 -3.71
N TYR A 460 13.85 -0.60 -4.08
CA TYR A 460 12.47 -1.03 -3.80
C TYR A 460 11.64 -1.13 -5.09
N GLU A 461 10.98 -0.06 -5.53
CA GLU A 461 9.95 -0.11 -6.56
C GLU A 461 10.43 -0.75 -7.87
N PRO A 462 11.55 -0.32 -8.52
CA PRO A 462 12.02 -0.96 -9.74
C PRO A 462 12.31 -2.46 -9.57
N GLN A 463 12.94 -2.85 -8.47
CA GLN A 463 13.26 -4.26 -8.19
C GLN A 463 12.00 -5.10 -7.96
N LEU A 464 11.04 -4.61 -7.16
CA LEU A 464 9.80 -5.32 -6.86
C LEU A 464 8.92 -5.50 -8.10
N HIS A 465 8.91 -4.52 -9.01
CA HIS A 465 8.23 -4.64 -10.31
C HIS A 465 8.95 -5.56 -11.28
N ALA A 466 10.29 -5.56 -11.31
CA ALA A 466 11.08 -6.48 -12.11
C ALA A 466 10.83 -7.96 -11.73
N LEU A 467 10.61 -8.25 -10.44
CA LEU A 467 10.21 -9.60 -9.98
C LEU A 467 8.85 -10.05 -10.52
N SER A 468 8.04 -9.13 -11.02
CA SER A 468 6.72 -9.39 -11.58
C SER A 468 6.73 -9.51 -13.11
N ASP A 469 7.89 -9.85 -13.71
CA ASP A 469 8.10 -9.95 -15.16
C ASP A 469 7.69 -8.69 -15.92
N ASP A 470 7.88 -7.52 -15.28
CA ASP A 470 7.51 -6.22 -15.83
C ASP A 470 6.01 -6.11 -16.17
N ALA A 471 5.16 -6.77 -15.38
CA ALA A 471 3.71 -6.62 -15.46
C ALA A 471 3.29 -5.15 -15.39
N ILE A 472 3.98 -4.38 -14.55
CA ILE A 472 3.98 -2.92 -14.51
C ILE A 472 5.39 -2.45 -14.86
N ARG A 473 5.49 -1.49 -15.77
CA ARG A 473 6.78 -0.99 -16.29
C ARG A 473 7.19 0.25 -15.52
N VAL A 474 8.38 0.23 -14.93
CA VAL A 474 8.88 1.38 -14.16
C VAL A 474 9.77 2.23 -15.05
N PHE A 475 9.51 3.53 -15.01
CA PHE A 475 10.31 4.62 -15.56
C PHE A 475 10.60 5.61 -14.43
N VAL A 476 11.75 6.26 -14.51
CA VAL A 476 12.20 7.20 -13.50
C VAL A 476 12.40 8.56 -14.14
N TYR A 477 11.93 9.61 -13.48
CA TYR A 477 12.22 10.99 -13.83
C TYR A 477 13.00 11.66 -12.70
N ASN A 478 14.31 11.74 -12.87
CA ASN A 478 15.24 12.42 -11.97
C ASN A 478 15.26 13.91 -12.29
N VAL A 479 14.81 14.72 -11.34
CA VAL A 479 14.81 16.17 -11.44
C VAL A 479 16.09 16.67 -10.81
N GLU A 480 17.11 16.94 -11.61
CA GLU A 480 18.43 17.41 -11.12
C GLU A 480 18.65 18.91 -11.38
N ASP A 481 17.76 19.57 -12.13
CA ASP A 481 17.69 21.03 -12.22
C ASP A 481 17.17 21.62 -10.91
N ARG A 482 18.05 22.27 -10.13
CA ARG A 482 17.70 22.88 -8.83
C ARG A 482 16.51 23.83 -8.92
N ARG A 483 16.28 24.49 -10.07
CA ARG A 483 15.14 25.41 -10.27
C ARG A 483 13.79 24.72 -10.23
N GLN A 484 13.76 23.40 -10.43
CA GLN A 484 12.56 22.56 -10.35
C GLN A 484 12.36 21.94 -8.96
N CYS A 485 13.26 22.21 -8.00
CA CYS A 485 13.24 21.62 -6.67
C CYS A 485 13.09 22.71 -5.60
N GLN A 486 12.13 22.53 -4.71
CA GLN A 486 11.92 23.47 -3.59
C GLN A 486 12.06 22.75 -2.26
N ALA A 487 12.57 23.44 -1.25
CA ALA A 487 12.62 22.90 0.10
C ALA A 487 11.21 22.50 0.57
N SER A 488 11.11 21.38 1.29
CA SER A 488 9.86 21.00 1.96
C SER A 488 9.41 22.07 2.96
N ASP A 489 8.12 22.20 3.25
CA ASP A 489 7.60 23.17 4.22
C ASP A 489 8.27 23.04 5.60
N TYR A 490 8.55 21.82 6.08
CA TYR A 490 9.24 21.66 7.37
C TYR A 490 10.73 22.07 7.32
N MET A 491 11.38 21.95 6.16
CA MET A 491 12.75 22.45 5.98
C MET A 491 12.74 23.98 5.92
N ALA A 492 11.75 24.58 5.26
CA ALA A 492 11.56 26.02 5.32
C ALA A 492 11.32 26.49 6.77
N MET A 493 10.58 25.72 7.56
CA MET A 493 10.40 26.00 8.99
C MET A 493 11.70 25.93 9.80
N VAL A 494 12.58 24.96 9.52
CA VAL A 494 13.90 24.87 10.15
C VAL A 494 14.79 26.02 9.72
N ASN A 495 14.82 26.35 8.43
CA ASN A 495 15.64 27.43 7.89
C ASN A 495 15.21 28.81 8.43
N ASN A 496 13.95 28.97 8.82
CA ASN A 496 13.40 30.19 9.41
C ASN A 496 13.29 30.12 10.95
N ASP A 497 14.01 29.20 11.60
CA ASP A 497 14.04 29.01 13.07
C ASP A 497 12.69 28.78 13.76
N THR A 498 11.66 28.40 13.01
CA THR A 498 10.33 28.06 13.57
C THR A 498 10.23 26.61 14.05
N LEU A 499 11.17 25.76 13.65
CA LEU A 499 11.32 24.39 14.13
C LEU A 499 12.81 24.15 14.43
N PRO A 500 13.20 23.65 15.62
CA PRO A 500 14.61 23.42 15.90
C PRO A 500 15.15 22.32 14.99
N ALA A 501 16.36 22.51 14.45
CA ALA A 501 17.01 21.52 13.59
C ALA A 501 17.14 20.13 14.27
N SER A 502 17.27 20.12 15.61
CA SER A 502 17.30 18.90 16.43
C SER A 502 16.00 18.07 16.40
N ALA A 503 14.87 18.66 15.99
CA ALA A 503 13.62 17.94 15.79
C ALA A 503 13.70 16.97 14.60
N LEU A 504 14.59 17.23 13.64
CA LEU A 504 14.76 16.38 12.46
C LEU A 504 15.87 15.35 12.69
N SER A 505 15.57 14.09 12.40
CA SER A 505 16.58 13.05 12.16
C SER A 505 17.22 13.17 10.79
N ALA A 506 16.68 14.03 9.93
CA ALA A 506 16.66 13.80 8.50
C ALA A 506 18.09 13.76 7.94
N LEU A 507 18.57 12.52 7.77
CA LEU A 507 19.72 12.19 6.96
C LEU A 507 19.65 13.07 5.70
N PRO A 508 20.76 13.64 5.22
CA PRO A 508 20.77 14.50 4.03
C PRO A 508 19.95 13.93 2.85
N ALA A 509 19.92 12.60 2.76
CA ALA A 509 19.07 11.87 1.83
C ALA A 509 17.56 12.12 2.03
N MET A 510 17.03 11.95 3.25
CA MET A 510 15.61 12.20 3.56
C MET A 510 15.18 13.63 3.22
N ARG A 511 16.05 14.62 3.47
CA ARG A 511 15.78 16.02 3.12
C ARG A 511 15.66 16.22 1.61
N ALA A 512 16.54 15.60 0.83
CA ALA A 512 16.45 15.61 -0.64
C ALA A 512 15.17 14.93 -1.13
N ARG A 513 14.84 13.75 -0.60
CA ARG A 513 13.61 13.01 -0.92
C ARG A 513 12.34 13.84 -0.73
N ASP A 514 12.30 14.63 0.35
CA ASP A 514 11.07 15.27 0.81
C ASP A 514 10.79 16.65 0.19
N GLN A 515 11.68 17.14 -0.66
CA GLN A 515 11.53 18.36 -1.45
C GLN A 515 10.20 18.40 -2.24
N HIS A 516 9.66 19.59 -2.45
CA HIS A 516 8.60 19.79 -3.45
C HIS A 516 9.21 19.92 -4.85
N LEU A 517 8.40 19.70 -5.88
CA LEU A 517 8.82 19.82 -7.26
C LEU A 517 7.95 20.81 -8.03
N GLU A 518 8.58 21.49 -8.97
CA GLU A 518 7.95 22.34 -9.98
C GLU A 518 8.51 21.93 -11.34
N LEU A 519 7.79 21.05 -12.05
CA LEU A 519 8.34 20.39 -13.24
C LEU A 519 8.23 21.28 -14.47
N ILE A 520 9.27 21.35 -15.29
CA ILE A 520 9.19 22.02 -16.59
C ILE A 520 8.21 21.24 -17.50
N PRO A 521 7.12 21.85 -17.98
CA PRO A 521 6.07 21.13 -18.71
C PRO A 521 6.54 20.42 -19.99
N SER A 522 7.48 21.02 -20.73
CA SER A 522 8.02 20.42 -21.97
C SER A 522 8.80 19.14 -21.68
N GLN A 523 9.66 19.15 -20.66
CA GLN A 523 10.42 17.98 -20.22
C GLN A 523 9.49 16.88 -19.70
N PHE A 524 8.47 17.24 -18.91
CA PHE A 524 7.46 16.28 -18.46
C PHE A 524 6.74 15.60 -19.62
N MET A 525 6.33 16.36 -20.64
CA MET A 525 5.70 15.81 -21.84
C MET A 525 6.65 14.92 -22.67
N GLU A 526 7.95 15.22 -22.71
CA GLU A 526 8.95 14.37 -23.34
C GLU A 526 9.03 13.00 -22.65
N VAL A 527 9.07 12.98 -21.30
CA VAL A 527 9.05 11.74 -20.51
C VAL A 527 7.78 10.93 -20.79
N LEU A 528 6.59 11.55 -20.77
CA LEU A 528 5.34 10.84 -21.07
C LEU A 528 5.30 10.27 -22.49
N THR A 529 5.85 11.00 -23.47
CA THR A 529 5.97 10.54 -24.85
C THR A 529 6.87 9.31 -24.95
N HIS A 530 8.02 9.34 -24.27
CA HIS A 530 8.95 8.21 -24.21
C HIS A 530 8.33 6.99 -23.54
N VAL A 531 7.67 7.18 -22.38
CA VAL A 531 6.92 6.13 -21.67
C VAL A 531 5.88 5.50 -22.60
N ALA A 532 5.04 6.31 -23.24
CA ALA A 532 4.00 5.84 -24.16
C ALA A 532 4.56 5.06 -25.36
N SER A 533 5.75 5.44 -25.85
CA SER A 533 6.43 4.74 -26.95
C SER A 533 6.93 3.35 -26.56
N LEU A 534 7.36 3.18 -25.31
CA LEU A 534 7.98 1.94 -24.84
C LEU A 534 7.00 1.04 -24.09
N MET A 535 5.99 1.59 -23.42
CA MET A 535 5.15 0.85 -22.49
C MET A 535 4.25 -0.17 -23.17
N ALA A 536 4.03 -0.13 -24.48
CA ALA A 536 3.23 -1.15 -25.16
C ALA A 536 4.03 -2.42 -25.47
N ASN A 537 5.27 -2.28 -25.93
CA ASN A 537 6.09 -3.41 -26.38
C ASN A 537 7.10 -3.84 -25.31
N LEU A 538 6.91 -5.05 -24.74
CA LEU A 538 7.76 -5.54 -23.66
C LEU A 538 9.22 -5.70 -24.09
N SER A 539 9.47 -6.13 -25.32
CA SER A 539 10.83 -6.29 -25.85
C SER A 539 11.55 -4.95 -25.99
N ASP A 540 10.84 -3.92 -26.46
CA ASP A 540 11.42 -2.57 -26.58
C ASP A 540 11.69 -1.96 -25.20
N TYR A 541 10.79 -2.18 -24.24
CA TYR A 541 11.01 -1.76 -22.86
C TYR A 541 12.22 -2.44 -22.21
N ARG A 542 12.39 -3.75 -22.40
CA ARG A 542 13.55 -4.49 -21.88
C ARG A 542 14.85 -4.06 -22.54
N ARG A 543 14.84 -3.85 -23.85
CA ARG A 543 15.99 -3.26 -24.56
C ARG A 543 16.33 -1.87 -24.01
N ALA A 544 15.33 -1.03 -23.80
CA ALA A 544 15.53 0.28 -23.18
C ALA A 544 16.12 0.18 -21.76
N ARG A 545 15.76 -0.84 -20.97
CA ARG A 545 16.39 -1.10 -19.68
C ARG A 545 17.87 -1.42 -19.80
N GLU A 546 18.22 -2.34 -20.70
CA GLU A 546 19.61 -2.76 -20.95
C GLU A 546 20.47 -1.58 -21.46
N GLU A 547 19.85 -0.67 -22.21
CA GLU A 547 20.47 0.55 -22.75
C GLU A 547 20.47 1.73 -21.75
N ASN A 548 20.02 1.56 -20.50
CA ASN A 548 19.86 2.62 -19.51
C ASN A 548 18.98 3.80 -19.98
N ARG A 549 17.92 3.51 -20.74
CA ARG A 549 16.95 4.50 -21.23
C ARG A 549 15.65 4.54 -20.43
N LEU A 550 15.65 4.07 -19.19
CA LEU A 550 14.49 4.13 -18.29
C LEU A 550 14.58 5.23 -17.24
N HIS A 551 15.76 5.82 -17.06
CA HIS A 551 16.00 6.93 -16.14
C HIS A 551 16.19 8.21 -16.94
N ALA A 552 15.15 9.03 -16.95
CA ALA A 552 15.15 10.39 -17.46
C ALA A 552 15.81 11.34 -16.46
N TYR A 553 16.52 12.35 -16.96
CA TYR A 553 17.22 13.38 -16.21
C TYR A 553 16.84 14.76 -16.75
N ALA A 554 16.14 15.54 -15.93
CA ALA A 554 16.00 16.98 -16.14
C ALA A 554 17.25 17.66 -15.60
N LEU A 555 18.15 18.03 -16.51
CA LEU A 555 19.39 18.71 -16.19
C LEU A 555 19.23 20.23 -16.12
N PRO A 556 20.11 20.92 -15.40
CA PRO A 556 20.11 22.38 -15.37
C PRO A 556 20.15 23.02 -16.76
N GLY A 557 19.39 24.10 -16.93
CA GLY A 557 19.29 24.85 -18.20
C GLY A 557 17.99 24.66 -18.97
N GLY A 558 17.10 23.75 -18.54
CA GLY A 558 15.77 23.59 -19.15
C GLY A 558 15.79 23.04 -20.58
N GLY A 559 16.88 22.37 -20.97
CA GLY A 559 17.03 21.68 -22.25
C GLY A 559 16.19 20.39 -22.36
N PRO A 560 16.42 19.56 -23.39
CA PRO A 560 15.74 18.27 -23.52
C PRO A 560 16.07 17.34 -22.33
N VAL A 561 15.23 16.33 -22.14
CA VAL A 561 15.46 15.30 -21.13
C VAL A 561 16.58 14.38 -21.59
N TRP A 562 17.49 14.06 -20.68
CA TRP A 562 18.57 13.12 -20.95
C TRP A 562 18.24 11.74 -20.37
N TYR A 563 18.74 10.68 -20.99
CA TYR A 563 18.57 9.32 -20.51
C TYR A 563 19.93 8.72 -20.19
N GLY A 564 20.05 8.01 -19.07
CA GLY A 564 21.33 7.47 -18.63
C GLY A 564 21.22 6.47 -17.48
N PRO A 565 22.35 5.91 -17.03
CA PRO A 565 22.38 4.96 -15.92
C PRO A 565 22.04 5.65 -14.59
N LEU A 566 21.55 4.86 -13.64
CA LEU A 566 21.29 5.31 -12.27
C LEU A 566 22.57 5.72 -11.54
N GLY A 567 22.46 6.69 -10.62
CA GLY A 567 23.44 6.87 -9.54
C GLY A 567 24.75 7.46 -10.01
N MET A 568 24.70 8.29 -11.05
CA MET A 568 25.87 9.00 -11.56
C MET A 568 26.30 10.07 -10.55
N ALA A 569 27.32 9.76 -9.74
CA ALA A 569 27.90 10.70 -8.79
C ALA A 569 28.43 11.97 -9.50
N GLU A 570 28.97 11.80 -10.71
CA GLU A 570 29.44 12.87 -11.61
C GLU A 570 28.53 12.96 -12.85
N TYR A 571 27.23 13.16 -12.65
CA TYR A 571 26.27 13.23 -13.76
C TYR A 571 26.66 14.31 -14.78
N GLU A 572 27.23 15.43 -14.33
CA GLU A 572 27.71 16.50 -15.21
C GLU A 572 28.77 16.01 -16.18
N ASP A 573 29.76 15.25 -15.72
CA ASP A 573 30.83 14.72 -16.57
C ASP A 573 30.32 13.67 -17.55
N TYR A 574 29.39 12.83 -17.11
CA TYR A 574 28.72 11.87 -17.99
C TYR A 574 27.99 12.60 -19.11
N PHE A 575 27.12 13.55 -18.77
CA PHE A 575 26.32 14.26 -19.78
C PHE A 575 27.16 15.21 -20.62
N ARG A 576 28.24 15.79 -20.06
CA ARG A 576 29.20 16.60 -20.83
C ARG A 576 29.87 15.76 -21.93
N LYS A 577 30.23 14.51 -21.64
CA LYS A 577 30.73 13.56 -22.66
C LYS A 577 29.66 13.20 -23.70
N GLN A 578 28.38 13.28 -23.35
CA GLN A 578 27.24 13.10 -24.27
C GLN A 578 26.82 14.39 -24.99
N GLY A 579 27.56 15.50 -24.80
CA GLY A 579 27.34 16.76 -25.50
C GLY A 579 26.46 17.77 -24.76
N TRP A 580 26.05 17.50 -23.51
CA TRP A 580 25.46 18.52 -22.65
C TRP A 580 26.49 19.61 -22.31
N ARG A 581 26.04 20.87 -22.27
CA ARG A 581 26.87 21.99 -21.83
C ARG A 581 26.13 22.67 -20.69
N LYS A 582 26.85 22.88 -19.57
CA LYS A 582 26.32 23.62 -18.42
C LYS A 582 25.99 25.05 -18.88
N PRO A 583 24.80 25.58 -18.57
CA PRO A 583 24.48 26.97 -18.84
C PRO A 583 25.46 27.89 -18.10
N LYS A 584 25.99 28.91 -18.78
CA LYS A 584 26.95 29.87 -18.19
C LYS A 584 26.45 30.52 -16.90
N ALA A 585 25.16 30.85 -16.83
CA ALA A 585 24.55 31.45 -15.63
C ALA A 585 24.75 30.57 -14.37
N LEU A 586 24.77 29.24 -14.51
CA LEU A 586 25.01 28.34 -13.39
C LEU A 586 26.50 28.19 -13.07
N GLU A 587 27.39 28.39 -14.05
CA GLU A 587 28.84 28.46 -13.79
C GLU A 587 29.21 29.75 -13.04
N GLU A 588 28.41 30.80 -13.17
CA GLU A 588 28.56 32.07 -12.46
C GLU A 588 27.99 31.96 -11.03
N GLU A 589 26.77 31.40 -10.85
CA GLU A 589 26.19 31.15 -9.52
C GLU A 589 27.05 30.23 -8.63
N GLU A 590 27.65 29.17 -9.19
CA GLU A 590 28.52 28.27 -8.41
C GLU A 590 29.85 28.91 -7.98
N LYS A 591 30.34 29.90 -8.74
CA LYS A 591 31.51 30.68 -8.33
C LYS A 591 31.16 31.60 -7.17
N GLU A 592 29.97 32.19 -7.19
CA GLU A 592 29.47 33.01 -6.08
C GLU A 592 29.20 32.17 -4.81
N GLU A 593 28.53 31.00 -4.93
CA GLU A 593 28.32 30.08 -3.79
C GLU A 593 29.66 29.55 -3.20
N GLY A 594 30.64 29.27 -4.05
CA GLY A 594 31.97 28.78 -3.61
C GLY A 594 32.85 29.86 -2.97
N GLU A 595 32.64 31.13 -3.29
CA GLU A 595 33.30 32.27 -2.64
C GLU A 595 32.69 32.55 -1.25
N GLU A 596 31.37 32.38 -1.08
CA GLU A 596 30.69 32.52 0.24
C GLU A 596 31.00 31.37 1.22
N GLU A 597 31.10 30.11 0.76
CA GLU A 597 31.50 28.98 1.63
C GLU A 597 32.99 29.06 2.04
N GLY A 598 33.84 29.65 1.20
CA GLY A 598 35.27 29.85 1.49
C GLY A 598 35.56 30.93 2.54
N GLU A 599 34.71 31.93 2.69
CA GLU A 599 34.84 32.96 3.74
C GLU A 599 34.31 32.49 5.11
N GLN A 600 33.55 31.40 5.17
CA GLN A 600 33.00 30.86 6.43
C GLN A 600 33.91 29.82 7.12
N GLU A 601 34.87 29.22 6.41
CA GLU A 601 35.79 28.23 6.99
C GLU A 601 37.02 28.85 7.70
N ASP A 602 37.29 30.15 7.56
CA ASP A 602 38.51 30.80 8.11
C ASP A 602 38.33 31.47 9.50
N GLU A 603 37.14 31.44 10.12
CA GLU A 603 36.91 32.03 11.46
C GLU A 603 36.57 31.02 12.58
N GLY A 604 36.75 29.71 12.35
CA GLY A 604 36.20 28.67 13.24
C GLY A 604 37.15 27.64 13.85
N GLU A 605 38.47 27.79 13.72
CA GLU A 605 39.44 26.80 14.25
C GLU A 605 40.27 27.34 15.43
N GLU A 606 39.61 27.86 16.47
CA GLU A 606 40.15 27.91 17.84
C GLU A 606 39.04 27.53 18.84
N ASP A 607 39.35 26.57 19.72
CA ASP A 607 38.59 26.02 20.84
C ASP A 607 37.46 24.99 20.57
N GLN A 608 37.82 23.69 20.47
CA GLN A 608 37.34 22.61 21.36
C GLN A 608 38.02 21.25 21.17
#